data_AF-A0A5P0YRI4-F1
#
_entry.id   AF-A0A5P0YRI4-F1
#
_cell.length_a   1.000
_cell.length_b   1.000
_cell.length_c   1.000
_cell.angle_alpha   90.00
_cell.angle_beta   90.00
_cell.angle_gamma   90.00
#
_symmetry.space_group_name_H-M   'P 1'
#
loop_
_entity.id
_entity.type
_entity.pdbx_description
1 polymer ?
#
loop_
_entity_poly.entity_id
_entity_poly.type
_entity_poly.pdbx_seq_one_letter_code
_entity_poly.pdbx_strand_id
1 'polypeptide(L)' 'MDRPPPEAVRAAAEDAAADDFVRLLPHGYRTPTADSAMSGGERQRPGLAQAFVRPHRLVVAHRLSAAARADGPKASDSSM' A
#
# COMPACT_ATOMS: atom_id res chain seq x y z
N MET A 1 23.75 -4.14 -7.06
CA MET A 1 22.52 -3.32 -7.03
C MET A 1 22.59 -2.48 -5.76
N ASP A 2 22.93 -1.20 -5.91
CA ASP A 2 23.13 -0.32 -4.75
C ASP A 2 21.80 -0.09 -4.01
N ARG A 3 21.85 -0.07 -2.68
CA ARG A 3 20.67 0.20 -1.85
C ARG A 3 20.50 1.71 -1.79
N PRO A 4 19.34 2.27 -2.15
CA PRO A 4 19.13 3.70 -2.02
C PRO A 4 19.26 4.11 -0.56
N PRO A 5 19.85 5.28 -0.29
CA PRO A 5 20.04 5.73 1.07
C PRO A 5 18.68 6.10 1.71
N PRO A 6 18.55 6.03 3.04
CA PRO A 6 17.25 6.18 3.72
C PRO A 6 16.52 7.48 3.40
N GLU A 7 17.25 8.58 3.21
CA GLU A 7 16.68 9.87 2.84
C GLU A 7 16.04 9.87 1.45
N ALA A 8 16.63 9.17 0.48
CA ALA A 8 16.07 9.01 -0.85
C ALA A 8 14.79 8.16 -0.82
N VAL A 9 14.76 7.13 0.05
CA VAL A 9 13.56 6.31 0.27
C VAL A 9 12.43 7.14 0.88
N ARG A 10 12.75 8.01 1.85
CA ARG A 10 11.75 8.88 2.49
C ARG A 10 11.21 9.92 1.52
N ALA A 11 12.09 10.60 0.77
CA ALA A 11 11.67 11.57 -0.25
C ALA A 11 10.74 10.94 -1.29
N ALA A 12 11.09 9.76 -1.80
CA ALA A 12 10.23 9.07 -2.76
C ALA A 12 8.90 8.58 -2.17
N ALA A 13 8.87 8.26 -0.88
CA ALA A 13 7.63 7.93 -0.19
C ALA A 13 6.76 9.17 0.06
N GLU A 14 7.35 10.33 0.32
CA GLU A 14 6.65 11.63 0.37
C GLU A 14 6.04 11.95 -1.01
N ASP A 15 6.83 11.85 -2.09
CA ASP A 15 6.38 12.07 -3.47
C ASP A 15 5.23 11.12 -3.88
N ALA A 16 5.22 9.90 -3.34
CA ALA A 16 4.19 8.89 -3.60
C ALA A 16 2.97 9.00 -2.66
N ALA A 17 2.90 10.03 -1.82
CA ALA A 17 1.89 10.17 -0.75
C ALA A 17 1.79 8.93 0.15
N ALA A 18 2.94 8.29 0.41
CA ALA A 18 3.07 7.09 1.22
C ALA A 18 3.65 7.34 2.62
N ASP A 19 4.48 8.37 2.79
CA ASP A 19 5.19 8.63 4.05
C ASP A 19 4.25 8.66 5.26
N ASP A 20 3.16 9.42 5.18
CA ASP A 20 2.20 9.60 6.28
C ASP A 20 1.69 8.28 6.85
N PHE A 21 1.14 7.41 6.01
CA PHE A 21 0.58 6.14 6.48
C PHE A 21 1.68 5.13 6.82
N VAL A 22 2.82 5.15 6.12
CA VAL A 22 3.94 4.24 6.40
C VAL A 22 4.46 4.49 7.81
N ARG A 23 4.55 5.75 8.25
CA ARG A 23 4.99 6.12 9.61
C ARG A 23 4.01 5.68 10.70
N LEU A 24 2.75 5.45 10.36
CA LEU A 24 1.72 4.96 11.29
C LEU A 24 1.74 3.43 11.45
N LEU A 25 2.50 2.70 10.62
CA LEU A 25 2.63 1.25 10.74
C LEU A 25 3.47 0.88 11.98
N PRO A 26 3.26 -0.32 12.57
CA PRO A 26 3.93 -0.74 13.81
C PRO A 26 5.46 -0.68 13.80
N HIS A 27 6.09 -0.75 12.61
CA HIS A 27 7.53 -0.68 12.42
C HIS A 27 7.94 0.37 11.37
N GLY A 28 7.05 1.29 11.03
CA GLY A 28 7.30 2.32 10.03
C GLY A 28 7.71 1.73 8.67
N TYR A 29 8.77 2.30 8.08
CA TYR A 29 9.42 1.82 6.86
C TYR A 29 9.98 0.39 6.92
N ARG A 30 10.08 -0.19 8.12
CA ARG A 30 10.54 -1.58 8.31
C ARG A 30 9.38 -2.56 8.42
N THR A 31 8.13 -2.10 8.40
CA THR A 31 6.97 -2.99 8.43
C THR A 31 6.96 -3.87 7.19
N PRO A 32 6.93 -5.21 7.35
CA PRO A 32 6.73 -6.11 6.23
C PRO A 32 5.36 -5.84 5.58
N THR A 33 5.33 -5.70 4.26
CA THR A 33 4.08 -5.43 3.52
C THR A 33 3.06 -6.57 3.61
N ALA A 34 3.51 -7.78 3.96
CA ALA A 34 2.64 -8.93 4.22
C ALA A 34 1.84 -8.78 5.53
N ASP A 35 2.42 -8.09 6.51
CA ASP A 35 1.86 -7.93 7.87
C ASP A 35 1.18 -6.56 8.06
N SER A 36 1.22 -5.70 7.04
CA SER A 36 0.62 -4.37 7.10
C SER A 36 -0.86 -4.39 6.71
N ALA A 37 -1.73 -3.97 7.62
CA ALA A 37 -3.12 -3.67 7.33
C ALA A 37 -3.22 -2.36 6.53
N MET A 38 -3.20 -2.48 5.20
CA MET A 38 -3.32 -1.35 4.28
C MET A 38 -4.58 -1.49 3.43
N SER A 39 -5.19 -0.38 3.04
CA SER A 39 -6.22 -0.38 2.01
C SER A 39 -5.64 -0.77 0.64
N GLY A 40 -6.51 -1.10 -0.32
CA GLY A 40 -6.09 -1.42 -1.68
C GLY A 40 -5.34 -0.28 -2.37
N GLY A 41 -5.71 0.98 -2.08
CA GLY A 41 -5.04 2.16 -2.61
C GLY A 41 -3.69 2.43 -1.96
N GLU A 42 -3.59 2.26 -0.64
CA GLU A 42 -2.32 2.42 0.08
C GLU A 42 -1.27 1.41 -0.37
N ARG A 43 -1.65 0.17 -0.71
CA ARG A 43 -0.71 -0.86 -1.22
C ARG A 43 -0.04 -0.50 -2.55
N GLN A 44 -0.64 0.39 -3.35
CA GLN A 44 -0.07 0.80 -4.63
C GLN A 44 1.04 1.84 -4.46
N ARG A 45 0.94 2.68 -3.42
CA ARG A 45 1.83 3.83 -3.22
C ARG A 45 3.29 3.46 -2.93
N PRO A 46 3.63 2.42 -2.14
CA PRO A 46 5.01 1.95 -2.01
C PRO A 46 5.62 1.47 -3.33
N GLY A 47 4.81 0.91 -4.23
CA GLY A 47 5.24 0.54 -5.58
C GLY A 47 5.57 1.77 -6.43
N LEU A 48 4.79 2.84 -6.30
CA LEU A 48 5.09 4.13 -6.94
C LEU A 48 6.35 4.78 -6.37
N ALA A 49 6.55 4.75 -5.04
CA ALA A 49 7.77 5.23 -4.39
C ALA A 49 9.02 4.50 -4.92
N GLN A 50 8.93 3.17 -5.15
CA GLN A 50 10.02 2.41 -5.76
C GLN A 50 10.37 2.87 -7.19
N ALA A 51 9.38 3.36 -7.94
CA ALA A 51 9.59 3.91 -9.28
C ALA A 51 10.39 5.22 -9.22
N PHE A 52 10.10 6.09 -8.24
CA PHE A 52 10.81 7.36 -8.07
C PHE A 52 12.27 7.20 -7.64
N VAL A 53 12.56 6.24 -6.76
CA VAL A 53 13.96 5.94 -6.35
C VAL A 53 14.77 5.30 -7.48
N ARG A 54 14.11 4.71 -8.48
CA ARG A 54 14.75 3.96 -9.58
C ARG A 54 14.25 4.46 -10.94
N PRO A 55 14.60 5.69 -11.34
CA PRO A 55 14.00 6.40 -12.48
C PRO A 55 14.16 5.71 -13.84
N HIS A 56 15.09 4.76 -14.00
CA HIS A 56 15.30 4.02 -15.25
C HIS A 56 14.45 2.75 -15.40
N ARG A 57 13.49 2.47 -14.50
CA ARG A 57 12.58 1.32 -14.63
C ARG A 57 11.18 1.79 -15.02
N LEU A 58 10.69 1.35 -16.18
CA LEU A 58 9.29 1.47 -16.55
C LEU A 58 8.45 0.65 -15.56
N VAL A 59 7.51 1.32 -14.88
CA VAL A 59 6.52 0.67 -14.00
C VAL A 59 5.16 0.75 -14.68
N VAL A 60 4.61 -0.42 -15.05
CA VAL A 60 3.26 -0.53 -15.60
C VAL A 60 2.36 -1.08 -14.50
N ALA A 61 1.46 -0.23 -13.98
CA ALA A 61 0.45 -0.64 -13.02
C ALA A 61 -0.90 -0.81 -13.74
N HIS A 62 -1.39 -2.05 -13.85
CA HIS A 62 -2.76 -2.30 -14.32
C HIS A 62 -3.66 -2.65 -13.12
N ARG A 63 -4.84 -2.01 -13.06
CA ARG A 63 -5.89 -2.39 -12.09
C ARG A 63 -7.04 -3.01 -12.87
N LEU A 64 -7.27 -4.31 -12.69
CA LEU A 64 -8.54 -4.93 -13.08
C LEU A 64 -9.41 -4.98 -11.82
N SER A 65 -10.39 -4.08 -11.72
CA SER A 65 -11.40 -4.17 -10.67
C SER A 65 -12.50 -5.14 -11.10
N ALA A 66 -12.43 -6.39 -10.67
CA ALA A 66 -13.62 -7.23 -10.60
C ALA A 66 -14.43 -6.78 -9.38
N ALA A 67 -15.35 -5.84 -9.59
CA ALA A 67 -16.42 -5.60 -8.63
C ALA A 67 -17.42 -6.76 -8.73
N ALA A 68 -17.15 -7.86 -8.04
CA ALA A 68 -18.19 -8.87 -7.79
C ALA A 68 -19.09 -8.36 -6.64
N ARG A 69 -20.39 -8.33 -6.91
CA ARG A 69 -21.45 -7.66 -6.16
C ARG A 69 -22.25 -8.66 -5.30
N ALA A 70 -22.62 -8.19 -4.09
CA ALA A 70 -23.83 -8.40 -3.25
C ALA A 70 -24.20 -9.73 -2.53
N ASP A 71 -24.45 -9.52 -1.23
CA ASP A 71 -25.52 -9.98 -0.31
C ASP A 71 -25.75 -11.45 0.11
N GLY A 72 -25.89 -11.60 1.45
CA GLY A 72 -26.60 -12.68 2.15
C GLY A 72 -27.21 -12.12 3.45
N PRO A 73 -28.46 -12.47 3.80
CA PRO A 73 -29.26 -11.76 4.81
C PRO A 73 -28.70 -11.91 6.22
N LYS A 74 -28.78 -10.84 7.03
CA LYS A 74 -28.67 -10.95 8.50
C LYS A 74 -29.91 -11.68 9.01
N ALA A 75 -29.76 -12.94 9.39
CA ALA A 75 -30.72 -13.61 10.25
C ALA A 75 -30.66 -12.95 11.63
N SER A 76 -31.70 -12.20 11.96
CA SER A 76 -32.03 -11.84 13.34
C SER A 76 -32.56 -13.09 14.04
N ASP A 77 -31.77 -13.67 14.93
CA ASP A 77 -32.27 -14.59 15.94
C ASP A 77 -32.94 -13.76 17.04
N SER A 78 -34.26 -13.62 16.93
CA SER A 78 -35.11 -13.31 18.07
C SER A 78 -35.48 -14.62 18.76
N SER A 79 -34.76 -14.93 19.82
CA SER A 79 -35.19 -15.89 20.84
C SER A 79 -34.98 -15.27 22.23
N MET A 80 -35.99 -14.53 22.69
CA MET A 80 -36.50 -14.50 24.07
C MET A 80 -37.73 -13.59 24.16
#